data_AF-A0A8K0CAN1-F1
#
_entry.id   AF-A0A8K0CAN1-F1
#
_cell.length_a   1.000
_cell.length_b   1.000
_cell.length_c   1.000
_cell.angle_alpha   90.00
_cell.angle_beta   90.00
_cell.angle_gamma   90.00
#
_symmetry.space_group_name_H-M   'P 1'
#
loop_
_entity.id
_entity.type
_entity.pdbx_description
1 polymer ?
#
loop_
_entity_poly.entity_id
_entity_poly.type
_entity_poly.pdbx_seq_one_letter_code
_entity_poly.pdbx_strand_id
1 'polypeptide(L)'
;MRRQVAVDQLAYAASVSQQTSGNTAASKIIKAITASPTQAKRFRKANQQKRFAIQEVLDQCTQEEMEYMELITKWGCDDSQQSQFQQTFFDISSDDSNIFQSSLVPLRLQVNIRSHKKILWQNPTPSSTRFCRPIRIRFLHEIVDITKEEIKYVEDQAKDLRETKTELFTSGYLRPYYTFHINYLWKSGKSDHFKIVKETKEKIQKEFKDRTRLIVDMPKAGFGNSNSGNTSTRFFSDPKTAAKITGIDLTLIQKLKIILEALSSGHKIDEIKFTEFAKETARLYTNLYGWHQGCPK
;
A
#
# COMPACT_ATOMS: atom_id res chain seq x y z
N MET A 1 -26.35 11.47 10.09
CA MET A 1 -26.64 10.50 9.01
C MET A 1 -26.95 11.26 7.72
N ARG A 2 -26.58 10.74 6.55
CA ARG A 2 -27.00 11.31 5.25
C ARG A 2 -28.46 10.93 4.94
N ARG A 3 -29.14 11.69 4.07
CA ARG A 3 -30.48 11.32 3.56
C ARG A 3 -30.42 9.96 2.87
N GLN A 4 -31.49 9.16 2.96
CA GLN A 4 -31.60 7.96 2.13
C GLN A 4 -31.71 8.36 0.65
N VAL A 5 -30.91 7.71 -0.19
CA VAL A 5 -30.86 7.91 -1.64
C VAL A 5 -31.06 6.54 -2.29
N ALA A 6 -31.81 6.50 -3.39
CA ALA A 6 -32.12 5.25 -4.06
C ALA A 6 -30.88 4.60 -4.71
N VAL A 7 -30.87 3.26 -4.75
CA VAL A 7 -29.67 2.46 -5.11
C VAL A 7 -29.25 2.66 -6.56
N ASP A 8 -30.20 2.91 -7.45
CA ASP A 8 -30.01 3.29 -8.85
C ASP A 8 -29.30 4.65 -8.99
N GLN A 9 -29.72 5.65 -8.21
CA GLN A 9 -29.09 6.99 -8.20
C GLN A 9 -27.65 6.92 -7.69
N LEU A 10 -27.42 6.14 -6.62
CA LEU A 10 -26.07 5.87 -6.09
C LEU A 10 -25.20 5.13 -7.12
N ALA A 11 -25.75 4.12 -7.81
CA ALA A 11 -25.05 3.38 -8.86
C ALA A 11 -24.68 4.26 -10.07
N TYR A 12 -25.59 5.14 -10.48
CA TYR A 12 -25.35 6.10 -11.56
C TYR A 12 -24.25 7.08 -11.19
N ALA A 13 -24.36 7.74 -10.03
CA ALA A 13 -23.34 8.67 -9.53
C ALA A 13 -21.96 8.02 -9.38
N ALA A 14 -21.88 6.83 -8.79
CA ALA A 14 -20.64 6.07 -8.66
C ALA A 14 -20.03 5.70 -10.02
N SER A 15 -20.85 5.30 -11.00
CA SER A 15 -20.37 5.07 -12.37
C SER A 15 -19.81 6.35 -12.99
N VAL A 16 -20.54 7.47 -12.92
CA VAL A 16 -20.12 8.74 -13.54
C VAL A 16 -18.81 9.23 -12.92
N SER A 17 -18.69 9.20 -11.59
CA SER A 17 -17.45 9.50 -10.85
C SER A 17 -16.26 8.66 -11.34
N GLN A 18 -16.45 7.36 -11.59
CA GLN A 18 -15.38 6.51 -12.14
C GLN A 18 -15.09 6.78 -13.63
N GLN A 19 -16.05 7.32 -14.41
CA GLN A 19 -15.77 7.75 -15.80
C GLN A 19 -14.97 9.05 -15.83
N THR A 20 -15.33 10.06 -15.03
CA THR A 20 -14.61 11.34 -14.95
C THR A 20 -13.20 11.17 -14.36
N SER A 21 -13.02 10.20 -13.44
CA SER A 21 -11.71 9.80 -12.90
C SER A 21 -10.85 8.95 -13.87
N GLY A 22 -11.29 8.75 -15.13
CA GLY A 22 -10.57 7.94 -16.14
C GLY A 22 -10.67 6.42 -15.94
N ASN A 23 -11.27 5.94 -14.85
CA ASN A 23 -11.44 4.51 -14.53
C ASN A 23 -12.60 3.86 -15.31
N THR A 24 -12.59 3.96 -16.64
CA THR A 24 -13.69 3.50 -17.52
C THR A 24 -14.03 2.01 -17.33
N ALA A 25 -13.05 1.17 -16.99
CA ALA A 25 -13.26 -0.24 -16.67
C ALA A 25 -14.07 -0.42 -15.36
N ALA A 26 -13.78 0.37 -14.31
CA ALA A 26 -14.51 0.31 -13.05
C ALA A 26 -15.97 0.76 -13.23
N SER A 27 -16.21 1.85 -14.00
CA SER A 27 -17.56 2.27 -14.38
C SER A 27 -18.36 1.17 -15.10
N LYS A 28 -17.76 0.51 -16.10
CA LYS A 28 -18.40 -0.61 -16.80
C LYS A 28 -18.75 -1.76 -15.86
N ILE A 29 -17.88 -2.07 -14.89
CA ILE A 29 -18.13 -3.10 -13.86
C ILE A 29 -19.26 -2.67 -12.91
N ILE A 30 -19.30 -1.42 -12.44
CA ILE A 30 -20.39 -0.89 -11.60
C ILE A 30 -21.73 -1.04 -12.32
N LYS A 31 -21.84 -0.51 -13.55
CA LYS A 31 -23.04 -0.62 -14.39
C LYS A 31 -23.46 -2.06 -14.64
N ALA A 32 -22.51 -2.97 -14.89
CA ALA A 32 -22.81 -4.39 -15.09
C ALA A 32 -23.34 -5.06 -13.82
N ILE A 33 -22.75 -4.79 -12.65
CA ILE A 33 -23.16 -5.36 -11.36
C ILE A 33 -24.56 -4.86 -10.95
N THR A 34 -24.87 -3.60 -11.18
CA THR A 34 -26.16 -3.00 -10.77
C THR A 34 -27.30 -3.23 -11.77
N ALA A 35 -27.00 -3.67 -13.00
CA ALA A 35 -28.01 -3.93 -14.02
C ALA A 35 -28.98 -5.10 -13.69
N SER A 36 -28.59 -6.07 -12.86
CA SER A 36 -29.53 -7.08 -12.32
C SER A 36 -28.95 -7.87 -11.13
N PRO A 37 -29.81 -8.44 -10.26
CA PRO A 37 -29.38 -9.40 -9.23
C PRO A 37 -28.62 -10.60 -9.81
N THR A 38 -28.97 -11.04 -11.03
CA THR A 38 -28.30 -12.16 -11.74
C THR A 38 -26.89 -11.82 -12.18
N GLN A 39 -26.66 -10.61 -12.71
CA GLN A 39 -25.31 -10.08 -12.97
C GLN A 39 -24.51 -10.01 -11.66
N ALA A 40 -25.06 -9.38 -10.62
CA ALA A 40 -24.41 -9.31 -9.31
C ALA A 40 -24.04 -10.71 -8.76
N LYS A 41 -24.92 -11.71 -8.92
CA LYS A 41 -24.67 -13.10 -8.51
C LYS A 41 -23.55 -13.76 -9.33
N ARG A 42 -23.44 -13.47 -10.63
CA ARG A 42 -22.29 -13.90 -11.47
C ARG A 42 -20.97 -13.28 -11.00
N PHE A 43 -20.92 -11.96 -10.80
CA PHE A 43 -19.71 -11.28 -10.30
C PHE A 43 -19.32 -11.75 -8.88
N ARG A 44 -20.30 -11.99 -7.99
CA ARG A 44 -20.08 -12.62 -6.68
C ARG A 44 -19.48 -14.02 -6.83
N LYS A 45 -20.03 -14.90 -7.68
CA LYS A 45 -19.49 -16.25 -7.91
C LYS A 45 -18.07 -16.22 -8.50
N ALA A 46 -17.78 -15.31 -9.43
CA ALA A 46 -16.43 -15.18 -10.01
C ALA A 46 -15.39 -14.66 -8.99
N ASN A 47 -15.78 -13.75 -8.09
CA ASN A 47 -14.92 -13.33 -6.98
C ASN A 47 -14.80 -14.42 -5.90
N GLN A 48 -15.85 -15.22 -5.67
CA GLN A 48 -15.80 -16.36 -4.78
C GLN A 48 -14.87 -17.45 -5.32
N GLN A 49 -14.86 -17.72 -6.64
CA GLN A 49 -13.89 -18.61 -7.30
C GLN A 49 -12.43 -18.20 -7.03
N LYS A 50 -12.14 -16.91 -6.83
CA LYS A 50 -10.78 -16.44 -6.47
C LYS A 50 -10.43 -16.59 -4.97
N ARG A 51 -11.37 -17.04 -4.12
CA ARG A 51 -11.10 -17.38 -2.71
C ARG A 51 -10.62 -18.83 -2.53
N PHE A 52 -10.91 -19.72 -3.49
CA PHE A 52 -10.54 -21.15 -3.40
C PHE A 52 -9.03 -21.38 -3.37
N ALA A 53 -8.22 -20.52 -3.99
CA ALA A 53 -6.75 -20.64 -4.00
C ALA A 53 -6.06 -20.51 -2.61
N ILE A 54 -6.81 -20.25 -1.54
CA ILE A 54 -6.34 -20.43 -0.15
C ILE A 54 -7.02 -21.65 0.50
N GLN A 55 -8.30 -21.92 0.19
CA GLN A 55 -9.00 -23.12 0.66
C GLN A 55 -8.30 -24.41 0.20
N GLU A 56 -7.97 -24.53 -1.09
CA GLU A 56 -7.26 -25.68 -1.68
C GLU A 56 -5.89 -25.95 -1.03
N VAL A 57 -5.26 -24.93 -0.43
CA VAL A 57 -4.01 -25.05 0.33
C VAL A 57 -4.29 -25.58 1.74
N LEU A 58 -5.35 -25.10 2.39
CA LEU A 58 -5.77 -25.53 3.73
C LEU A 58 -6.33 -26.96 3.72
N ASP A 59 -7.09 -27.34 2.69
CA ASP A 59 -7.63 -28.68 2.47
C ASP A 59 -6.54 -29.76 2.27
N GLN A 60 -5.29 -29.34 2.00
CA GLN A 60 -4.11 -30.20 1.85
C GLN A 60 -3.19 -30.22 3.09
N CYS A 61 -3.52 -29.48 4.16
CA CYS A 61 -2.70 -29.42 5.36
C CYS A 61 -3.02 -30.56 6.32
N THR A 62 -2.00 -31.10 6.99
CA THR A 62 -2.22 -32.09 8.07
C THR A 62 -2.76 -31.41 9.33
N GLN A 63 -3.26 -32.20 10.28
CA GLN A 63 -3.73 -31.66 11.57
C GLN A 63 -2.60 -31.02 12.39
N GLU A 64 -1.39 -31.62 12.39
CA GLU A 64 -0.18 -31.02 12.99
C GLU A 64 0.21 -29.72 12.25
N GLU A 65 0.04 -29.66 10.93
CA GLU A 65 0.30 -28.43 10.17
C GLU A 65 -0.69 -27.31 10.48
N MET A 66 -1.98 -27.60 10.67
CA MET A 66 -2.99 -26.62 11.07
C MET A 66 -2.76 -26.05 12.48
N GLU A 67 -2.24 -26.86 13.41
CA GLU A 67 -1.96 -26.45 14.80
C GLU A 67 -0.80 -25.46 14.91
N TYR A 68 0.20 -25.56 14.02
CA TYR A 68 1.37 -24.66 13.97
C TYR A 68 1.33 -23.65 12.81
N MET A 69 0.13 -23.29 12.31
CA MET A 69 -0.04 -22.24 11.29
C MET A 69 0.17 -20.83 11.83
N GLU A 70 0.95 -20.04 11.09
CA GLU A 70 1.22 -18.62 11.36
C GLU A 70 0.90 -17.80 10.10
N LEU A 71 -0.06 -16.86 10.21
CA LEU A 71 -0.36 -15.89 9.16
C LEU A 71 0.41 -14.60 9.42
N ILE A 72 1.56 -14.44 8.78
CA ILE A 72 2.28 -13.15 8.75
C ILE A 72 1.44 -12.15 7.98
N THR A 73 1.15 -11.02 8.61
CA THR A 73 0.53 -9.85 8.00
C THR A 73 1.43 -8.62 8.17
N LYS A 74 1.20 -7.59 7.37
CA LYS A 74 1.61 -6.21 7.68
C LYS A 74 0.36 -5.35 7.78
N TRP A 75 0.42 -4.27 8.54
CA TRP A 75 -0.59 -3.21 8.50
C TRP A 75 0.07 -1.84 8.39
N GLY A 76 -0.73 -0.81 8.17
CA GLY A 76 -0.32 0.59 8.19
C GLY A 76 -1.52 1.52 8.05
N CYS A 77 -1.26 2.83 8.10
CA CYS A 77 -2.25 3.87 7.85
C CYS A 77 -1.69 4.90 6.85
N ASP A 78 -2.57 5.53 6.08
CA ASP A 78 -2.24 6.47 5.00
C ASP A 78 -3.40 7.47 4.82
N ASP A 79 -3.12 8.66 4.26
CA ASP A 79 -4.10 9.71 3.96
C ASP A 79 -4.29 9.88 2.45
N SER A 80 -5.54 9.84 2.01
CA SER A 80 -5.94 10.29 0.68
C SER A 80 -6.87 11.48 0.79
N GLN A 81 -6.40 12.63 0.32
CA GLN A 81 -7.29 13.69 -0.15
C GLN A 81 -8.27 13.12 -1.18
N GLN A 82 -9.53 13.56 -1.11
CA GLN A 82 -10.57 13.26 -2.07
C GLN A 82 -11.35 14.52 -2.43
N SER A 83 -12.15 14.47 -3.48
CA SER A 83 -13.10 15.54 -3.76
C SER A 83 -14.23 15.50 -2.72
N GLN A 84 -14.41 16.58 -1.97
CA GLN A 84 -15.57 16.77 -1.08
C GLN A 84 -16.87 16.44 -1.82
N PHE A 85 -17.81 15.78 -1.14
CA PHE A 85 -19.08 15.46 -1.76
C PHE A 85 -19.97 16.72 -1.86
N GLN A 86 -20.69 16.89 -2.98
CA GLN A 86 -21.53 18.08 -3.24
C GLN A 86 -22.85 18.08 -2.44
N GLN A 87 -22.80 17.72 -1.16
CA GLN A 87 -23.93 17.79 -0.22
C GLN A 87 -23.43 18.34 1.12
N THR A 88 -24.10 19.38 1.62
CA THR A 88 -23.83 19.95 2.93
C THR A 88 -24.02 18.93 4.05
N PHE A 89 -23.09 18.89 5.01
CA PHE A 89 -23.29 18.19 6.27
C PHE A 89 -24.37 18.88 7.12
N PHE A 90 -24.86 18.16 8.13
CA PHE A 90 -25.80 18.72 9.13
C PHE A 90 -25.10 19.63 10.14
N ASP A 91 -23.79 19.43 10.32
CA ASP A 91 -22.90 20.22 11.16
C ASP A 91 -21.92 20.98 10.25
N ILE A 92 -21.74 22.27 10.51
CA ILE A 92 -20.88 23.19 9.73
C ILE A 92 -19.39 22.84 9.92
N SER A 93 -19.03 22.17 11.01
CA SER A 93 -17.65 21.74 11.32
C SER A 93 -17.23 20.42 10.66
N SER A 94 -18.16 19.70 10.02
CA SER A 94 -17.89 18.40 9.39
C SER A 94 -17.37 18.54 7.95
N ASP A 95 -16.32 17.80 7.61
CA ASP A 95 -15.68 17.79 6.30
C ASP A 95 -15.44 16.33 5.81
N ASP A 96 -15.43 16.12 4.50
CA ASP A 96 -14.95 14.88 3.85
C ASP A 96 -13.86 15.10 2.79
N SER A 97 -13.14 16.23 2.82
CA SER A 97 -11.96 16.50 1.94
C SER A 97 -10.83 15.47 2.07
N ASN A 98 -10.68 14.81 3.22
CA ASN A 98 -9.65 13.81 3.49
C ASN A 98 -10.26 12.47 3.91
N ILE A 99 -9.60 11.37 3.51
CA ILE A 99 -9.79 10.04 4.05
C ILE A 99 -8.49 9.58 4.68
N PHE A 100 -8.51 9.37 6.00
CA PHE A 100 -7.49 8.61 6.69
C PHE A 100 -7.93 7.14 6.81
N GLN A 101 -7.12 6.21 6.31
CA GLN A 101 -7.44 4.79 6.26
C GLN A 101 -6.33 3.94 6.87
N SER A 102 -6.67 3.13 7.88
CA SER A 102 -5.84 2.03 8.36
C SER A 102 -6.16 0.75 7.60
N SER A 103 -5.15 -0.09 7.30
CA SER A 103 -5.29 -1.27 6.43
C SER A 103 -4.28 -2.37 6.74
N LEU A 104 -4.68 -3.61 6.48
CA LEU A 104 -3.90 -4.83 6.63
C LEU A 104 -3.67 -5.53 5.29
N VAL A 105 -2.51 -6.17 5.12
CA VAL A 105 -2.15 -7.01 3.97
C VAL A 105 -1.59 -8.34 4.49
N PRO A 106 -2.20 -9.50 4.18
CA PRO A 106 -1.60 -10.80 4.46
C PRO A 106 -0.38 -11.00 3.55
N LEU A 107 0.74 -11.45 4.13
CA LEU A 107 2.02 -11.63 3.44
C LEU A 107 2.34 -13.10 3.18
N ARG A 108 2.18 -13.95 4.18
CA ARG A 108 2.54 -15.38 4.12
C ARG A 108 1.77 -16.18 5.15
N LEU A 109 1.26 -17.34 4.74
CA LEU A 109 0.86 -18.42 5.65
C LEU A 109 2.00 -19.44 5.68
N GLN A 110 2.53 -19.70 6.86
CA GLN A 110 3.63 -20.63 7.09
C GLN A 110 3.29 -21.57 8.25
N VAL A 111 4.04 -22.67 8.37
CA VAL A 111 3.95 -23.64 9.46
C VAL A 111 5.34 -23.87 10.02
N ASN A 112 5.45 -24.01 11.35
CA ASN A 112 6.72 -24.25 12.03
C ASN A 112 6.65 -25.46 12.98
N ILE A 113 6.89 -26.65 12.44
CA ILE A 113 6.89 -27.91 13.21
C ILE A 113 8.35 -28.32 13.46
N ARG A 114 8.75 -28.49 14.73
CA ARG A 114 10.07 -29.06 15.10
C ARG A 114 11.24 -28.38 14.36
N SER A 115 11.24 -27.04 14.37
CA SER A 115 12.17 -26.15 13.67
C SER A 115 12.17 -26.23 12.14
N HIS A 116 11.28 -27.01 11.52
CA HIS A 116 11.09 -27.08 10.07
C HIS A 116 9.98 -26.12 9.62
N LYS A 117 10.37 -25.16 8.79
CA LYS A 117 9.51 -24.08 8.31
C LYS A 117 8.94 -24.36 6.92
N LYS A 118 7.69 -24.83 6.85
CA LYS A 118 6.93 -25.00 5.60
C LYS A 118 6.25 -23.68 5.23
N ILE A 119 6.31 -23.27 3.97
CA ILE A 119 5.49 -22.15 3.45
C ILE A 119 4.29 -22.76 2.73
N LEU A 120 3.09 -22.46 3.21
CA LEU A 120 1.84 -22.95 2.61
C LEU A 120 1.35 -22.01 1.51
N TRP A 121 1.35 -20.71 1.80
CA TRP A 121 0.93 -19.67 0.87
C TRP A 121 1.81 -18.43 1.04
N GLN A 122 2.14 -17.76 -0.05
CA GLN A 122 2.80 -16.46 -0.03
C GLN A 122 2.06 -15.52 -0.98
N ASN A 123 1.85 -14.28 -0.53
CA ASN A 123 1.23 -13.24 -1.34
C ASN A 123 2.11 -12.95 -2.57
N PRO A 124 1.63 -13.18 -3.81
CA PRO A 124 2.43 -12.97 -5.02
C PRO A 124 2.63 -11.49 -5.35
N THR A 125 1.84 -10.58 -4.76
CA THR A 125 1.94 -9.14 -4.97
C THR A 125 1.69 -8.36 -3.66
N PRO A 126 2.65 -8.34 -2.70
CA PRO A 126 2.49 -7.73 -1.38
C PRO A 126 2.23 -6.20 -1.36
N SER A 127 2.39 -5.53 -2.50
CA SER A 127 2.13 -4.09 -2.68
C SER A 127 0.88 -3.82 -3.52
N SER A 128 0.08 -4.86 -3.85
CA SER A 128 -1.15 -4.71 -4.62
C SER A 128 -2.35 -4.41 -3.74
N THR A 129 -3.13 -3.40 -4.13
CA THR A 129 -4.43 -3.06 -3.52
C THR A 129 -5.40 -4.26 -3.46
N ARG A 130 -5.23 -5.27 -4.34
CA ARG A 130 -6.01 -6.52 -4.33
C ARG A 130 -5.94 -7.29 -3.00
N PHE A 131 -4.82 -7.18 -2.28
CA PHE A 131 -4.61 -7.83 -0.98
C PHE A 131 -4.72 -6.86 0.21
N CYS A 132 -4.84 -5.55 -0.05
CA CYS A 132 -5.12 -4.56 0.96
C CYS A 132 -6.55 -4.73 1.49
N ARG A 133 -6.71 -4.79 2.82
CA ARG A 133 -7.99 -4.93 3.52
C ARG A 133 -8.11 -3.73 4.46
N PRO A 134 -9.11 -2.85 4.30
CA PRO A 134 -9.30 -1.74 5.22
C PRO A 134 -9.65 -2.28 6.61
N ILE A 135 -9.04 -1.69 7.65
CA ILE A 135 -9.37 -1.91 9.06
C ILE A 135 -10.41 -0.86 9.46
N ARG A 136 -10.04 0.42 9.35
CA ARG A 136 -10.90 1.58 9.64
C ARG A 136 -10.69 2.66 8.57
N ILE A 137 -11.76 3.41 8.30
CA ILE A 137 -11.81 4.54 7.37
C ILE A 137 -12.42 5.73 8.13
N ARG A 138 -11.77 6.89 8.09
CA ARG A 138 -12.19 8.12 8.80
C ARG A 138 -12.13 9.31 7.84
N PHE A 139 -13.08 10.23 7.97
CA PHE A 139 -13.08 11.49 7.24
C PHE A 139 -12.35 12.56 8.06
N LEU A 140 -11.02 12.53 8.02
CA LEU A 140 -10.08 13.37 8.78
C LEU A 140 -8.77 13.48 8.00
N HIS A 141 -8.05 14.61 8.13
CA HIS A 141 -6.68 14.76 7.63
C HIS A 141 -5.67 14.10 8.58
N GLU A 142 -4.59 13.50 8.07
CA GLU A 142 -3.49 13.04 8.90
C GLU A 142 -2.78 14.22 9.59
N ILE A 143 -2.98 14.32 10.90
CA ILE A 143 -2.10 15.05 11.81
C ILE A 143 -1.46 14.07 12.79
N VAL A 144 -0.28 14.43 13.31
CA VAL A 144 0.58 13.55 14.13
C VAL A 144 -0.18 12.84 15.27
N ASP A 145 -1.13 13.51 15.90
CA ASP A 145 -1.89 12.93 17.01
C ASP A 145 -3.04 12.02 16.56
N ILE A 146 -3.62 12.24 15.37
CA ILE A 146 -4.52 11.27 14.72
C ILE A 146 -3.72 10.05 14.25
N THR A 147 -2.49 10.22 13.75
CA THR A 147 -1.61 9.08 13.44
C THR A 147 -1.33 8.25 14.71
N LYS A 148 -0.98 8.90 15.84
CA LYS A 148 -0.77 8.22 17.14
C LYS A 148 -2.05 7.54 17.65
N GLU A 149 -3.20 8.19 17.53
CA GLU A 149 -4.49 7.66 17.99
C GLU A 149 -4.91 6.43 17.17
N GLU A 150 -4.72 6.45 15.84
CA GLU A 150 -4.97 5.30 14.98
C GLU A 150 -3.96 4.18 15.21
N ILE A 151 -2.67 4.50 15.39
CA ILE A 151 -1.65 3.51 15.76
C ILE A 151 -2.02 2.85 17.08
N LYS A 152 -2.33 3.64 18.12
CA LYS A 152 -2.77 3.11 19.41
C LYS A 152 -4.06 2.30 19.29
N TYR A 153 -5.03 2.74 18.49
CA TYR A 153 -6.29 2.01 18.25
C TYR A 153 -6.04 0.63 17.63
N VAL A 154 -5.17 0.53 16.62
CA VAL A 154 -4.81 -0.75 15.99
C VAL A 154 -3.91 -1.59 16.90
N GLU A 155 -2.96 -0.99 17.61
CA GLU A 155 -2.09 -1.69 18.57
C GLU A 155 -2.85 -2.22 19.78
N ASP A 156 -3.77 -1.46 20.37
CA ASP A 156 -4.59 -1.90 21.50
C ASP A 156 -5.54 -3.02 21.07
N GLN A 157 -6.18 -2.90 19.90
CA GLN A 157 -6.88 -4.04 19.30
C GLN A 157 -5.96 -5.23 19.02
N ALA A 158 -4.71 -5.01 18.61
CA ALA A 158 -3.74 -6.08 18.37
C ALA A 158 -3.18 -6.74 19.66
N LYS A 159 -3.32 -6.08 20.82
CA LYS A 159 -3.10 -6.67 22.16
C LYS A 159 -4.31 -7.49 22.60
N ASP A 160 -5.52 -7.01 22.31
CA ASP A 160 -6.78 -7.71 22.57
C ASP A 160 -7.12 -8.80 21.52
N LEU A 161 -6.35 -8.87 20.41
CA LEU A 161 -6.55 -9.84 19.33
C LEU A 161 -6.37 -11.27 19.86
N ARG A 162 -7.49 -11.99 19.90
CA ARG A 162 -7.52 -13.43 20.13
C ARG A 162 -7.43 -14.14 18.79
N GLU A 163 -6.92 -15.36 18.82
CA GLU A 163 -6.73 -16.19 17.63
C GLU A 163 -8.02 -16.36 16.82
N THR A 164 -7.89 -16.33 15.50
CA THR A 164 -9.05 -16.33 14.59
C THR A 164 -9.64 -17.73 14.48
N LYS A 165 -10.68 -17.97 15.28
CA LYS A 165 -11.45 -19.22 15.36
C LYS A 165 -12.23 -19.47 14.08
N THR A 166 -11.57 -20.08 13.11
CA THR A 166 -12.14 -20.39 11.79
C THR A 166 -12.61 -21.83 11.75
N GLU A 167 -13.92 -22.03 11.57
CA GLU A 167 -14.45 -23.32 11.17
C GLU A 167 -14.07 -23.54 9.69
N LEU A 168 -13.04 -24.35 9.44
CA LEU A 168 -12.79 -24.85 8.09
C LEU A 168 -13.88 -25.86 7.76
N PHE A 169 -14.74 -25.52 6.80
CA PHE A 169 -15.79 -26.40 6.26
C PHE A 169 -15.22 -27.48 5.32
N THR A 170 -14.10 -28.09 5.73
CA THR A 170 -13.81 -29.49 5.40
C THR A 170 -14.87 -30.40 6.04
N SER A 171 -15.12 -31.57 5.48
CA SER A 171 -16.28 -32.40 5.84
C SER A 171 -16.12 -33.11 7.21
N GLY A 172 -16.44 -32.37 8.28
CA GLY A 172 -16.63 -32.90 9.63
C GLY A 172 -15.48 -32.65 10.61
N TYR A 173 -15.87 -32.36 11.86
CA TYR A 173 -15.05 -32.23 13.07
C TYR A 173 -14.19 -30.95 13.22
N LEU A 174 -14.13 -30.45 14.47
CA LEU A 174 -13.62 -29.13 14.88
C LEU A 174 -12.68 -29.25 16.09
N ARG A 175 -11.43 -28.75 16.01
CA ARG A 175 -10.40 -28.73 17.10
C ARG A 175 -9.39 -27.54 16.95
N PRO A 176 -8.59 -27.16 17.98
CA PRO A 176 -8.30 -25.72 18.25
C PRO A 176 -6.86 -25.21 18.65
N TYR A 177 -6.42 -24.05 18.09
CA TYR A 177 -5.66 -22.87 18.66
C TYR A 177 -4.14 -22.88 19.02
N TYR A 178 -3.33 -21.86 18.55
CA TYR A 178 -2.09 -21.21 19.13
C TYR A 178 -1.65 -19.82 18.45
N THR A 179 -0.66 -19.04 18.98
CA THR A 179 -0.49 -17.52 18.87
C THR A 179 0.95 -16.88 18.64
N PHE A 180 1.13 -15.63 18.09
CA PHE A 180 2.41 -14.79 18.04
C PHE A 180 2.28 -13.21 17.77
N HIS A 181 3.35 -12.35 17.93
CA HIS A 181 3.39 -10.82 17.89
C HIS A 181 4.74 -10.10 17.40
N ILE A 182 4.81 -8.75 17.13
CA ILE A 182 6.02 -7.79 17.13
C ILE A 182 5.72 -6.24 16.79
N ASN A 183 6.65 -5.25 17.04
CA ASN A 183 6.47 -3.73 17.06
C ASN A 183 7.59 -2.79 16.42
N TYR A 184 7.35 -1.43 16.30
CA TYR A 184 8.25 -0.20 16.39
C TYR A 184 8.29 0.95 15.27
N LEU A 185 8.91 2.14 15.54
CA LEU A 185 8.74 3.53 14.91
C LEU A 185 10.05 4.16 14.26
N TRP A 186 10.30 5.45 13.81
CA TRP A 186 9.77 6.85 14.03
C TRP A 186 10.04 7.94 12.90
N LYS A 187 10.50 9.21 13.16
CA LYS A 187 10.54 10.43 12.25
C LYS A 187 11.69 11.50 12.50
N SER A 188 11.93 12.51 11.61
CA SER A 188 12.24 13.98 11.87
C SER A 188 12.94 14.78 10.69
N GLY A 189 13.15 16.14 10.79
CA GLY A 189 13.87 17.03 9.83
C GLY A 189 13.82 18.58 10.11
N LYS A 190 14.52 19.46 9.35
CA LYS A 190 14.48 20.98 9.23
C LYS A 190 15.76 21.52 8.50
N SER A 191 15.95 22.77 8.03
CA SER A 191 15.05 23.88 7.58
C SER A 191 15.70 24.87 6.57
N ASP A 192 16.94 25.37 6.78
CA ASP A 192 17.34 26.69 6.24
C ASP A 192 17.92 26.73 4.81
N HIS A 193 18.20 25.58 4.18
CA HIS A 193 18.58 25.49 2.76
C HIS A 193 17.45 25.94 1.77
N PHE A 194 16.30 26.38 2.30
CA PHE A 194 15.01 26.41 1.63
C PHE A 194 14.96 27.19 0.30
N LYS A 195 15.61 28.36 0.19
CA LYS A 195 15.52 29.19 -1.04
C LYS A 195 16.21 28.53 -2.24
N ILE A 196 17.49 28.20 -2.11
CA ILE A 196 18.28 27.54 -3.16
C ILE A 196 17.66 26.17 -3.50
N VAL A 197 17.19 25.42 -2.49
CA VAL A 197 16.47 24.15 -2.70
C VAL A 197 15.16 24.36 -3.46
N LYS A 198 14.37 25.42 -3.16
CA LYS A 198 13.13 25.73 -3.86
C LYS A 198 13.39 26.05 -5.35
N GLU A 199 14.33 26.95 -5.64
CA GLU A 199 14.67 27.35 -7.02
C GLU A 199 15.21 26.15 -7.83
N THR A 200 16.07 25.35 -7.22
CA THR A 200 16.60 24.11 -7.83
C THR A 200 15.50 23.07 -8.06
N LYS A 201 14.58 22.91 -7.10
CA LYS A 201 13.40 22.04 -7.20
C LYS A 201 12.49 22.47 -8.35
N GLU A 202 12.13 23.75 -8.44
CA GLU A 202 11.26 24.28 -9.50
C GLU A 202 11.89 24.07 -10.90
N LYS A 203 13.21 24.25 -11.04
CA LYS A 203 13.96 23.90 -12.26
C LYS A 203 13.87 22.40 -12.58
N ILE A 204 14.17 21.52 -11.63
CA ILE A 204 14.13 20.06 -11.81
C ILE A 204 12.72 19.58 -12.18
N GLN A 205 11.69 20.08 -11.50
CA GLN A 205 10.29 19.81 -11.80
C GLN A 205 9.93 20.18 -13.24
N LYS A 206 10.35 21.37 -13.70
CA LYS A 206 10.12 21.82 -15.06
C LYS A 206 10.85 20.94 -16.08
N GLU A 207 12.14 20.65 -15.89
CA GLU A 207 12.90 19.82 -16.83
C GLU A 207 12.35 18.39 -16.94
N PHE A 208 11.85 17.78 -15.87
CA PHE A 208 11.14 16.50 -15.94
C PHE A 208 9.78 16.60 -16.67
N LYS A 209 9.00 17.64 -16.39
CA LYS A 209 7.71 17.86 -17.06
C LYS A 209 7.90 18.06 -18.57
N ASP A 210 8.85 18.90 -18.96
CA ASP A 210 9.08 19.30 -20.35
C ASP A 210 9.74 18.17 -21.15
N ARG A 211 10.76 17.47 -20.62
CA ARG A 211 11.48 16.42 -21.35
C ARG A 211 10.85 15.04 -21.30
N THR A 212 10.21 14.65 -20.20
CA THR A 212 9.71 13.27 -20.01
C THR A 212 8.22 13.17 -19.73
N ARG A 213 7.49 14.30 -19.67
CA ARG A 213 6.07 14.36 -19.26
C ARG A 213 5.86 13.68 -17.91
N LEU A 214 6.78 13.90 -16.96
CA LEU A 214 6.72 13.37 -15.60
C LEU A 214 6.56 14.54 -14.61
N ILE A 215 5.58 14.44 -13.70
CA ILE A 215 5.30 15.46 -12.68
C ILE A 215 5.86 14.95 -11.35
N VAL A 216 7.10 15.35 -11.06
CA VAL A 216 7.79 15.02 -9.79
C VAL A 216 7.54 16.08 -8.73
N ASP A 217 7.49 15.66 -7.46
CA ASP A 217 7.57 16.48 -6.25
C ASP A 217 6.65 17.74 -6.20
N MET A 218 5.55 17.73 -6.96
CA MET A 218 4.61 18.85 -7.04
C MET A 218 3.75 18.87 -5.77
N PRO A 219 3.64 19.98 -5.02
CA PRO A 219 2.82 20.02 -3.82
C PRO A 219 1.36 19.70 -4.13
N LYS A 220 0.71 18.96 -3.23
CA LYS A 220 -0.74 18.73 -3.23
C LYS A 220 -1.43 19.85 -2.44
N ALA A 221 -2.76 19.90 -2.47
CA ALA A 221 -3.56 20.87 -1.71
C ALA A 221 -3.65 20.47 -0.23
N GLY A 222 -2.54 20.59 0.51
CA GLY A 222 -2.38 20.14 1.89
C GLY A 222 -0.96 19.65 2.15
N PHE A 223 -0.79 18.59 2.93
CA PHE A 223 0.51 17.97 3.15
C PHE A 223 0.94 17.02 1.99
N GLY A 224 2.25 16.87 1.80
CA GLY A 224 2.82 15.95 0.81
C GLY A 224 2.91 16.47 -0.64
N ASN A 225 3.22 15.56 -1.57
CA ASN A 225 3.54 15.89 -2.97
C ASN A 225 3.02 14.84 -3.98
N SER A 226 3.32 15.03 -5.26
CA SER A 226 2.94 14.15 -6.37
C SER A 226 3.78 12.86 -6.49
N ASN A 227 4.77 12.63 -5.62
CA ASN A 227 5.63 11.46 -5.72
C ASN A 227 4.89 10.20 -5.22
N SER A 228 4.44 9.40 -6.18
CA SER A 228 3.86 8.07 -5.96
C SER A 228 4.82 6.95 -6.39
N GLY A 229 4.49 5.69 -6.11
CA GLY A 229 5.20 4.53 -6.66
C GLY A 229 5.37 4.62 -8.18
N ASN A 230 4.29 4.96 -8.91
CA ASN A 230 4.34 5.18 -10.36
C ASN A 230 5.29 6.31 -10.78
N THR A 231 5.44 7.35 -9.94
CA THR A 231 6.36 8.47 -10.20
C THR A 231 7.80 8.01 -10.05
N SER A 232 8.09 7.20 -9.02
CA SER A 232 9.39 6.55 -8.81
C SER A 232 9.75 5.60 -9.96
N THR A 233 8.84 4.68 -10.34
CA THR A 233 9.04 3.76 -11.47
C THR A 233 9.34 4.50 -12.78
N ARG A 234 8.65 5.62 -13.04
CA ARG A 234 8.95 6.46 -14.21
C ARG A 234 10.28 7.22 -14.10
N PHE A 235 10.65 7.70 -12.91
CA PHE A 235 11.96 8.33 -12.68
C PHE A 235 13.13 7.37 -12.98
N PHE A 236 13.07 6.13 -12.47
CA PHE A 236 14.09 5.12 -12.73
C PHE A 236 13.97 4.42 -14.10
N SER A 237 12.97 4.76 -14.93
CA SER A 237 12.83 4.15 -16.26
C SER A 237 14.03 4.47 -17.17
N ASP A 238 14.46 5.74 -17.21
CA ASP A 238 15.67 6.21 -17.88
C ASP A 238 16.63 6.92 -16.89
N PRO A 239 17.60 6.17 -16.32
CA PRO A 239 18.65 6.73 -15.47
C PRO A 239 19.49 7.84 -16.12
N LYS A 240 19.69 7.84 -17.44
CA LYS A 240 20.53 8.85 -18.14
C LYS A 240 19.84 10.20 -18.15
N THR A 241 18.55 10.23 -18.48
CA THR A 241 17.76 11.47 -18.41
C THR A 241 17.55 11.92 -16.96
N ALA A 242 17.31 10.98 -16.03
CA ALA A 242 17.19 11.32 -14.61
C ALA A 242 18.46 11.96 -14.03
N ALA A 243 19.65 11.39 -14.30
CA ALA A 243 20.94 11.96 -13.93
C ALA A 243 21.13 13.35 -14.54
N LYS A 244 20.92 13.50 -15.85
CA LYS A 244 21.09 14.78 -16.57
C LYS A 244 20.18 15.89 -16.07
N ILE A 245 18.98 15.57 -15.58
CA ILE A 245 18.03 16.57 -15.03
C ILE A 245 18.35 16.91 -13.57
N THR A 246 18.71 15.92 -12.75
CA THR A 246 18.92 16.13 -11.30
C THR A 246 20.33 16.57 -10.91
N GLY A 247 21.33 16.33 -11.76
CA GLY A 247 22.74 16.48 -11.40
C GLY A 247 23.29 15.36 -10.50
N ILE A 248 22.49 14.32 -10.22
CA ILE A 248 22.93 13.14 -9.47
C ILE A 248 23.70 12.20 -10.44
N ASP A 249 24.73 11.53 -9.93
CA ASP A 249 25.52 10.55 -10.69
C ASP A 249 24.64 9.43 -11.30
N LEU A 250 24.98 9.09 -12.54
CA LEU A 250 24.33 8.04 -13.31
C LEU A 250 24.52 6.66 -12.68
N THR A 251 25.73 6.37 -12.19
CA THR A 251 26.07 5.06 -11.61
C THR A 251 25.27 4.81 -10.34
N LEU A 252 25.13 5.83 -9.49
CA LEU A 252 24.29 5.81 -8.29
C LEU A 252 22.81 5.60 -8.65
N ILE A 253 22.24 6.33 -9.62
CA ILE A 253 20.84 6.14 -10.04
C ILE A 253 20.62 4.73 -10.61
N GLN A 254 21.58 4.19 -11.37
CA GLN A 254 21.52 2.81 -11.88
C GLN A 254 21.58 1.76 -10.76
N LYS A 255 22.46 1.92 -9.77
CA LYS A 255 22.53 1.01 -8.61
C LYS A 255 21.26 1.09 -7.74
N LEU A 256 20.74 2.30 -7.50
CA LEU A 256 19.48 2.50 -6.79
C LEU A 256 18.28 1.88 -7.53
N LYS A 257 18.24 1.99 -8.87
CA LYS A 257 17.25 1.29 -9.71
C LYS A 257 17.30 -0.22 -9.47
N ILE A 258 18.48 -0.83 -9.58
CA ILE A 258 18.66 -2.30 -9.42
C ILE A 258 18.20 -2.75 -8.02
N ILE A 259 18.51 -1.99 -6.98
CA ILE A 259 18.04 -2.26 -5.59
C ILE A 259 16.50 -2.23 -5.53
N LEU A 260 15.87 -1.20 -6.08
CA LEU A 260 14.41 -1.06 -6.08
C LEU A 260 13.69 -2.12 -6.93
N GLU A 261 14.26 -2.49 -8.08
CA GLU A 261 13.74 -3.54 -8.96
C GLU A 261 13.86 -4.92 -8.28
N ALA A 262 15.00 -5.23 -7.66
CA ALA A 262 15.17 -6.46 -6.89
C ALA A 262 14.17 -6.58 -5.72
N LEU A 263 14.05 -5.53 -4.91
CA LEU A 263 13.08 -5.49 -3.79
C LEU A 263 11.62 -5.58 -4.26
N SER A 264 11.31 -5.03 -5.44
CA SER A 264 9.95 -5.06 -6.03
C SER A 264 9.64 -6.35 -6.80
N SER A 265 10.65 -7.20 -7.08
CA SER A 265 10.53 -8.35 -7.98
C SER A 265 9.61 -9.47 -7.48
N GLY A 266 9.45 -9.61 -6.16
CA GLY A 266 8.74 -10.74 -5.53
C GLY A 266 9.50 -12.08 -5.57
N HIS A 267 10.69 -12.14 -6.19
CA HIS A 267 11.54 -13.33 -6.21
C HIS A 267 12.37 -13.48 -4.93
N LYS A 268 12.99 -14.65 -4.73
CA LYS A 268 14.04 -14.82 -3.71
C LYS A 268 15.28 -14.03 -4.14
N ILE A 269 15.77 -13.18 -3.24
CA ILE A 269 17.00 -12.39 -3.43
C ILE A 269 18.17 -13.17 -2.80
N ASP A 270 19.32 -13.18 -3.45
CA ASP A 270 20.59 -13.65 -2.87
C ASP A 270 21.06 -12.62 -1.83
N GLU A 271 20.91 -12.96 -0.55
CA GLU A 271 21.18 -12.05 0.56
C GLU A 271 22.64 -11.58 0.60
N ILE A 272 23.60 -12.45 0.26
CA ILE A 272 25.03 -12.13 0.30
C ILE A 272 25.35 -11.12 -0.81
N LYS A 273 24.98 -11.43 -2.07
CA LYS A 273 25.23 -10.56 -3.22
C LYS A 273 24.48 -9.23 -3.12
N PHE A 274 23.24 -9.25 -2.64
CA PHE A 274 22.44 -8.04 -2.43
C PHE A 274 23.02 -7.16 -1.31
N THR A 275 23.47 -7.77 -0.20
CA THR A 275 24.13 -7.05 0.89
C THR A 275 25.45 -6.43 0.45
N GLU A 276 26.25 -7.13 -0.36
CA GLU A 276 27.49 -6.61 -0.93
C GLU A 276 27.21 -5.44 -1.88
N PHE A 277 26.29 -5.61 -2.84
CA PHE A 277 25.90 -4.57 -3.79
C PHE A 277 25.30 -3.34 -3.09
N ALA A 278 24.50 -3.53 -2.04
CA ALA A 278 23.96 -2.44 -1.23
C ALA A 278 25.05 -1.70 -0.44
N LYS A 279 26.01 -2.42 0.16
CA LYS A 279 27.18 -1.82 0.84
C LYS A 279 28.08 -1.05 -0.13
N GLU A 280 28.30 -1.58 -1.33
CA GLU A 280 29.06 -0.91 -2.40
C GLU A 280 28.33 0.36 -2.88
N THR A 281 27.00 0.29 -3.06
CA THR A 281 26.17 1.45 -3.42
C THR A 281 26.17 2.52 -2.32
N ALA A 282 26.13 2.11 -1.04
CA ALA A 282 26.24 3.03 0.09
C ALA A 282 27.61 3.71 0.17
N ARG A 283 28.71 2.97 -0.10
CA ARG A 283 30.06 3.55 -0.21
C ARG A 283 30.14 4.56 -1.35
N LEU A 284 29.59 4.24 -2.54
CA LEU A 284 29.53 5.18 -3.66
C LEU A 284 28.74 6.45 -3.29
N TYR A 285 27.59 6.30 -2.63
CA TYR A 285 26.81 7.43 -2.13
C TYR A 285 27.63 8.30 -1.16
N THR A 286 28.27 7.71 -0.14
CA THR A 286 29.06 8.47 0.84
C THR A 286 30.28 9.14 0.21
N ASN A 287 30.91 8.53 -0.80
CA ASN A 287 32.06 9.11 -1.49
C ASN A 287 31.67 10.33 -2.37
N LEU A 288 30.48 10.31 -3.00
CA LEU A 288 29.99 11.40 -3.86
C LEU A 288 29.22 12.49 -3.08
N TYR A 289 28.50 12.08 -2.02
CA TYR A 289 27.48 12.86 -1.34
C TYR A 289 27.58 12.78 0.19
N GLY A 290 28.76 12.48 0.76
CA GLY A 290 28.96 12.37 2.21
C GLY A 290 28.64 13.64 3.03
N TRP A 291 28.53 14.80 2.37
CA TRP A 291 28.01 16.04 2.95
C TRP A 291 26.48 16.02 3.17
N HIS A 292 25.75 15.19 2.43
CA HIS A 292 24.32 14.93 2.61
C HIS A 292 24.14 13.68 3.48
N GLN A 293 23.83 13.88 4.76
CA GLN A 293 23.46 12.78 5.65
C GLN A 293 22.33 11.95 5.02
N GLY A 294 22.52 10.63 4.92
CA GLY A 294 21.53 9.75 4.30
C GLY A 294 20.19 9.85 5.02
N CYS A 295 19.09 10.01 4.26
CA CYS A 295 17.75 10.13 4.84
C CYS A 295 17.38 8.83 5.58
N PRO A 296 17.15 8.85 6.90
CA PRO A 296 16.72 7.65 7.63
C PRO A 296 15.30 7.25 7.18
N LYS A 297 15.15 5.97 6.81
CA LYS A 297 13.92 5.32 6.36
C LYS A 297 13.91 3.87 6.81
#